data_AF-A0A1A8CAP5-F1
#
_entry.id   AF-A0A1A8CAP5-F1
#
_cell.length_a   1.000
_cell.length_b   1.000
_cell.length_c   1.000
_cell.angle_alpha   90.00
_cell.angle_beta   90.00
_cell.angle_gamma   90.00
#
_symmetry.space_group_name_H-M   'P 1'
#
loop_
_entity.id
_entity.type
_entity.pdbx_description
1 polymer ?
#
loop_
_entity_poly.entity_id
_entity_poly.type
_entity_poly.pdbx_seq_one_letter_code
_entity_poly.pdbx_strand_id
1 'polypeptide(L)'
;MQKIKSLMARQGLKSPQESMADLSPVENLRIPSKEELRELRELPIDPQAEQEIIDSIEEIYFSSDSFDMVQHELEKLPPELNLQELEEYRDTLKKQQDAVSKKVADLILEKQPAYVKELERVTALQTNLQLAAVICTNARRQLRVSKEGFTEASLGLLANQRRRQLLTGLLKSLRTIKTLQRTDVRLSEMLEEEDYPGAIQLCLECQKAASTFKHYSCIRYSNNRWILWFNWVQWEKVLDLHLQLHEEIYDGNTIFLGFVCLE
;
A
#
# COMPACT_ATOMS: atom_id res chain seq x y z
N MET A 1 -7.04 13.68 59.28
CA MET A 1 -6.36 13.45 57.99
C MET A 1 -7.39 13.49 56.88
N GLN A 2 -7.62 14.69 56.35
CA GLN A 2 -8.37 14.95 55.12
C GLN A 2 -7.32 15.17 54.03
N LYS A 3 -7.34 14.35 52.98
CA LYS A 3 -6.79 14.57 51.62
C LYS A 3 -6.92 13.24 50.88
N ILE A 4 -7.13 13.28 49.56
CA ILE A 4 -7.27 12.14 48.63
C ILE A 4 -8.72 11.64 48.35
N LYS A 5 -9.74 12.52 48.43
CA LYS A 5 -11.00 12.32 47.66
C LYS A 5 -11.43 13.54 46.83
N SER A 6 -10.58 14.56 46.75
CA SER A 6 -10.76 15.71 45.86
C SER A 6 -9.55 15.76 44.96
N LEU A 7 -9.68 15.28 43.71
CA LEU A 7 -8.74 15.51 42.60
C LEU A 7 -9.20 14.94 41.24
N MET A 8 -10.45 14.44 41.10
CA MET A 8 -10.97 13.93 39.81
C MET A 8 -12.24 14.62 39.32
N ALA A 9 -12.44 15.88 39.68
CA ALA A 9 -13.50 16.71 39.12
C ALA A 9 -13.06 18.16 39.05
N ARG A 10 -12.12 18.48 38.13
CA ARG A 10 -11.86 19.81 37.54
C ARG A 10 -10.54 19.80 36.78
N GLN A 11 -10.58 19.36 35.52
CA GLN A 11 -9.73 19.91 34.46
C GLN A 11 -10.30 19.42 33.13
N GLY A 12 -11.06 20.31 32.49
CA GLY A 12 -11.62 20.10 31.17
C GLY A 12 -10.48 19.97 30.16
N LEU A 13 -10.50 18.87 29.42
CA LEU A 13 -9.75 18.69 28.19
C LEU A 13 -10.38 19.62 27.14
N LYS A 14 -9.77 20.79 26.97
CA LYS A 14 -9.99 21.63 25.79
C LYS A 14 -9.35 20.94 24.59
N SER A 15 -10.17 20.50 23.64
CA SER A 15 -9.74 20.13 22.30
C SER A 15 -9.00 21.30 21.64
N PRO A 16 -7.99 21.07 20.79
CA PRO A 16 -7.58 22.04 19.80
C PRO A 16 -8.68 22.14 18.75
N GLN A 17 -9.64 23.04 18.96
CA GLN A 17 -10.34 23.66 17.84
C GLN A 17 -9.32 24.61 17.21
N GLU A 18 -8.69 24.16 16.12
CA GLU A 18 -8.01 25.08 15.21
C GLU A 18 -9.02 26.12 14.75
N SER A 19 -8.67 27.37 15.03
CA SER A 19 -9.40 28.57 14.70
C SER A 19 -9.57 28.69 13.18
N MET A 20 -10.78 28.44 12.70
CA MET A 20 -11.26 28.90 11.39
C MET A 20 -12.50 29.77 11.59
N ALA A 21 -12.48 30.59 12.64
CA ALA A 21 -13.48 31.60 12.94
C ALA A 21 -12.78 32.95 13.11
N ASP A 22 -12.10 33.40 12.05
CA ASP A 22 -11.55 34.76 11.94
C ASP A 22 -11.45 35.19 10.46
N LEU A 23 -12.49 34.89 9.68
CA LEU A 23 -12.72 35.51 8.38
C LEU A 23 -14.19 35.94 8.29
N SER A 24 -14.52 36.98 9.05
CA SER A 24 -15.55 37.96 8.70
C SER A 24 -14.81 39.15 8.09
N PRO A 25 -15.27 39.80 7.00
CA PRO A 25 -16.67 39.93 6.62
C PRO A 25 -16.88 39.65 5.13
N VAL A 26 -17.60 38.57 4.79
CA VAL A 26 -18.49 38.69 3.63
C VAL A 26 -19.60 39.57 4.16
N GLU A 27 -19.39 40.88 4.05
CA GLU A 27 -20.45 41.86 4.18
C GLU A 27 -21.66 41.29 3.48
N ASN A 28 -22.78 41.37 4.18
CA ASN A 28 -24.09 41.12 3.65
C ASN A 28 -24.22 41.90 2.33
N LEU A 29 -23.84 41.29 1.20
CA LEU A 29 -24.52 41.49 -0.05
C LEU A 29 -25.90 40.94 0.25
N ARG A 30 -26.70 41.78 0.88
CA ARG A 30 -28.13 41.61 1.04
C ARG A 30 -28.62 41.68 -0.40
N ILE A 31 -28.54 40.55 -1.10
CA ILE A 31 -29.17 40.39 -2.40
C ILE A 31 -30.61 40.78 -2.11
N PRO A 32 -31.11 41.87 -2.72
CA PRO A 32 -32.47 42.28 -2.50
C PRO A 32 -33.36 41.06 -2.71
N SER A 33 -34.22 40.80 -1.74
CA SER A 33 -35.11 39.65 -1.78
C SER A 33 -35.92 39.71 -3.07
N LYS A 34 -36.29 38.54 -3.59
CA LYS A 34 -37.08 38.46 -4.83
C LYS A 34 -38.37 39.29 -4.73
N GLU A 35 -38.91 39.48 -3.52
CA GLU A 35 -39.99 40.40 -3.21
C GLU A 35 -39.61 41.89 -3.36
N GLU A 36 -38.46 42.36 -2.85
CA GLU A 36 -38.02 43.77 -2.96
C GLU A 36 -37.76 44.21 -4.42
N LEU A 37 -37.23 43.30 -5.26
CA LEU A 37 -37.08 43.58 -6.71
C LEU A 37 -38.41 43.52 -7.48
N ARG A 38 -39.42 42.84 -6.93
CA ARG A 38 -40.78 42.80 -7.48
C ARG A 38 -41.59 44.03 -7.10
N GLU A 39 -41.33 44.63 -5.94
CA GLU A 39 -42.00 45.86 -5.47
C GLU A 39 -41.61 47.08 -6.31
N LEU A 40 -40.45 47.09 -6.96
CA LEU A 40 -40.06 48.12 -7.95
C LEU A 40 -40.87 48.07 -9.26
N ARG A 41 -41.76 47.09 -9.42
CA ARG A 41 -42.61 46.94 -10.60
C ARG A 41 -43.87 47.80 -10.46
N GLU A 42 -43.73 49.13 -10.48
CA GLU A 42 -44.87 50.01 -10.76
C GLU A 42 -45.16 50.02 -12.26
N LEU A 43 -46.36 49.55 -12.61
CA LEU A 43 -47.08 49.53 -13.89
C LEU A 43 -46.36 48.96 -15.16
N PRO A 44 -47.11 48.27 -16.05
CA PRO A 44 -46.56 47.79 -17.31
C PRO A 44 -46.40 48.96 -18.28
N ILE A 45 -45.19 49.51 -18.36
CA ILE A 45 -44.77 50.32 -19.51
C ILE A 45 -44.26 49.33 -20.57
N ASP A 46 -44.57 49.62 -21.84
CA ASP A 46 -44.20 48.80 -22.98
C ASP A 46 -42.67 48.57 -22.98
N PRO A 47 -42.18 47.30 -23.00
CA PRO A 47 -40.75 47.00 -23.00
C PRO A 47 -39.98 47.66 -24.16
N GLN A 48 -40.64 48.05 -25.25
CA GLN A 48 -40.03 48.84 -26.32
C GLN A 48 -39.82 50.31 -25.92
N ALA A 49 -40.77 50.92 -25.22
CA ALA A 49 -40.67 52.29 -24.75
C ALA A 49 -39.60 52.44 -23.65
N GLU A 50 -39.46 51.45 -22.76
CA GLU A 50 -38.38 51.44 -21.76
C GLU A 50 -37.00 51.33 -22.42
N GLN A 51 -36.90 50.58 -23.52
CA GLN A 51 -35.65 50.44 -24.26
C GLN A 51 -35.30 51.71 -25.05
N GLU A 52 -36.29 52.37 -25.67
CA GLU A 52 -36.10 53.69 -26.31
C GLU A 52 -35.69 54.78 -25.31
N ILE A 53 -36.24 54.75 -24.08
CA ILE A 53 -35.81 55.66 -23.00
C ILE A 53 -34.35 55.39 -22.62
N ILE A 54 -33.93 54.12 -22.55
CA ILE A 54 -32.54 53.76 -22.26
C ILE A 54 -31.60 54.14 -23.42
N ASP A 55 -32.04 53.94 -24.66
CA ASP A 55 -31.28 54.29 -25.86
C ASP A 55 -31.18 55.82 -26.05
N SER A 56 -32.08 56.60 -25.43
CA SER A 56 -32.01 58.06 -25.36
C SER A 56 -31.00 58.60 -24.34
N ILE A 57 -30.45 57.73 -23.48
CA ILE A 57 -29.43 58.11 -22.50
C ILE A 57 -28.10 58.29 -23.23
N GLU A 58 -27.43 59.42 -22.98
CA GLU A 58 -26.16 59.71 -23.63
C GLU A 58 -25.08 58.68 -23.26
N GLU A 59 -24.34 58.23 -24.27
CA GLU A 59 -23.28 57.20 -24.11
C GLU A 59 -22.17 57.63 -23.14
N ILE A 60 -22.06 58.95 -22.90
CA ILE A 60 -21.13 59.58 -21.97
C ILE A 60 -21.36 59.09 -20.52
N TYR A 61 -22.61 58.77 -20.14
CA TYR A 61 -22.94 58.22 -18.81
C TYR A 61 -22.44 56.78 -18.60
N PHE A 62 -22.13 56.03 -19.67
CA PHE A 62 -21.63 54.65 -19.59
C PHE A 62 -20.10 54.56 -19.52
N SER A 63 -19.39 55.70 -19.63
CA SER A 63 -17.93 55.73 -19.60
C SER A 63 -17.39 55.72 -18.16
N SER A 64 -16.83 54.60 -17.74
CA SER A 64 -16.24 54.40 -16.42
C SER A 64 -14.78 54.87 -16.38
N ASP A 65 -14.50 55.96 -15.66
CA ASP A 65 -13.42 56.00 -14.65
C ASP A 65 -13.12 57.42 -14.12
N SER A 66 -13.68 58.49 -14.70
CA SER A 66 -13.47 59.87 -14.16
C SER A 66 -14.56 60.89 -14.52
N PHE A 67 -15.72 60.43 -14.99
CA PHE A 67 -16.79 61.33 -15.41
C PHE A 67 -17.56 61.87 -14.19
N ASP A 68 -17.49 63.18 -13.95
CA ASP A 68 -18.30 63.84 -12.94
C ASP A 68 -19.68 64.17 -13.52
N MET A 69 -20.60 63.22 -13.32
CA MET A 69 -22.00 63.30 -13.72
C MET A 69 -22.64 64.63 -13.26
N VAL A 70 -22.27 65.12 -12.09
CA VAL A 70 -22.88 66.32 -11.50
C VAL A 70 -22.39 67.58 -12.21
N GLN A 71 -21.10 67.65 -12.56
CA GLN A 71 -20.54 68.79 -13.30
C GLN A 71 -21.13 68.90 -14.71
N HIS A 72 -21.29 67.77 -15.40
CA HIS A 72 -21.86 67.74 -16.75
C HIS A 72 -23.32 68.21 -16.79
N GLU A 73 -24.14 67.81 -15.83
CA GLU A 73 -25.52 68.29 -15.72
C GLU A 73 -25.59 69.79 -15.37
N LEU A 74 -24.65 70.27 -14.56
CA LEU A 74 -24.59 71.69 -14.19
C LEU A 74 -24.13 72.59 -15.36
N GLU A 75 -23.25 72.10 -16.23
CA GLU A 75 -22.78 72.83 -17.42
C GLU A 75 -23.84 72.92 -18.53
N LYS A 76 -24.80 71.99 -18.57
CA LYS A 76 -25.90 71.99 -19.55
C LYS A 76 -27.05 72.93 -19.21
N LEU A 77 -27.09 73.48 -17.99
CA LEU A 77 -28.18 74.36 -17.55
C LEU A 77 -28.09 75.72 -18.26
N PRO A 78 -29.20 76.22 -18.85
CA PRO A 78 -29.23 77.55 -19.45
C PRO A 78 -29.06 78.65 -18.39
N PRO A 79 -28.46 79.80 -18.76
CA PRO A 79 -28.22 80.93 -17.84
C PRO A 79 -29.50 81.68 -17.42
N GLU A 80 -30.61 81.51 -18.13
CA GLU A 80 -31.95 81.96 -17.71
C GLU A 80 -32.77 80.72 -17.28
N LEU A 81 -33.02 80.58 -15.97
CA LEU A 81 -33.76 79.44 -15.42
C LEU A 81 -35.27 79.69 -15.44
N ASN A 82 -35.99 78.96 -16.29
CA ASN A 82 -37.43 78.75 -16.12
C ASN A 82 -37.66 77.56 -15.19
N LEU A 83 -38.39 77.77 -14.08
CA LEU A 83 -38.69 76.72 -13.10
C LEU A 83 -39.40 75.52 -13.74
N GLN A 84 -40.28 75.78 -14.72
CA GLN A 84 -41.09 74.74 -15.36
C GLN A 84 -40.24 73.82 -16.27
N GLU A 85 -39.30 74.37 -17.02
CA GLU A 85 -38.36 73.60 -17.87
C GLU A 85 -37.40 72.76 -17.02
N LEU A 86 -37.00 73.27 -15.85
CA LEU A 86 -36.15 72.54 -14.91
C LEU A 86 -36.89 71.36 -14.25
N GLU A 87 -38.18 71.53 -13.92
CA GLU A 87 -39.00 70.43 -13.41
C GLU A 87 -39.21 69.34 -14.46
N GLU A 88 -39.46 69.72 -15.71
CA GLU A 88 -39.58 68.79 -16.83
C GLU A 88 -38.28 68.01 -17.06
N TYR A 89 -37.12 68.68 -17.02
CA TYR A 89 -35.80 68.05 -17.14
C TYR A 89 -35.48 67.09 -15.98
N ARG A 90 -35.87 67.46 -14.76
CA ARG A 90 -35.73 66.59 -13.59
C ARG A 90 -36.64 65.37 -13.69
N ASP A 91 -37.84 65.53 -14.23
CA ASP A 91 -38.78 64.42 -14.39
C ASP A 91 -38.39 63.48 -15.54
N THR A 92 -37.69 63.95 -16.59
CA THR A 92 -37.10 63.07 -17.62
C THR A 92 -35.92 62.26 -17.07
N LEU A 93 -35.03 62.88 -16.30
CA LEU A 93 -33.92 62.19 -15.63
C LEU A 93 -34.41 61.12 -14.66
N LYS A 94 -35.46 61.41 -13.87
CA LYS A 94 -36.10 60.40 -12.99
C LYS A 94 -36.65 59.22 -13.79
N LYS A 95 -37.35 59.47 -14.90
CA LYS A 95 -37.87 58.39 -15.77
C LYS A 95 -36.75 57.53 -16.35
N GLN A 96 -35.63 58.13 -16.75
CA GLN A 96 -34.45 57.42 -17.23
C GLN A 96 -33.82 56.57 -16.11
N GLN A 97 -33.67 57.12 -14.91
CA GLN A 97 -33.17 56.40 -13.74
C GLN A 97 -34.06 55.21 -13.37
N ASP A 98 -35.38 55.40 -13.37
CA ASP A 98 -36.34 54.34 -13.03
C ASP A 98 -36.30 53.22 -14.09
N ALA A 99 -36.22 53.57 -15.38
CA ALA A 99 -36.08 52.61 -16.48
C ALA A 99 -34.79 51.78 -16.36
N VAL A 100 -33.64 52.43 -16.09
CA VAL A 100 -32.36 51.74 -15.89
C VAL A 100 -32.39 50.86 -14.65
N SER A 101 -32.94 51.36 -13.53
CA SER A 101 -33.03 50.62 -12.27
C SER A 101 -33.88 49.36 -12.43
N LYS A 102 -35.00 49.47 -13.15
CA LYS A 102 -35.87 48.34 -13.49
C LYS A 102 -35.16 47.32 -14.39
N LYS A 103 -34.45 47.78 -15.43
CA LYS A 103 -33.69 46.89 -16.32
C LYS A 103 -32.58 46.15 -15.60
N VAL A 104 -31.86 46.82 -14.71
CA VAL A 104 -30.81 46.21 -13.88
C VAL A 104 -31.43 45.18 -12.91
N ALA A 105 -32.55 45.51 -12.27
CA ALA A 105 -33.27 44.57 -11.40
C ALA A 105 -33.70 43.31 -12.16
N ASP A 106 -34.25 43.45 -13.37
CA ASP A 106 -34.64 42.32 -14.23
C ASP A 106 -33.43 41.47 -14.65
N LEU A 107 -32.32 42.10 -15.03
CA LEU A 107 -31.06 41.41 -15.35
C LEU A 107 -30.50 40.63 -14.15
N ILE A 108 -30.55 41.23 -12.95
CA ILE A 108 -30.13 40.56 -11.71
C ILE A 108 -31.01 39.33 -11.46
N LEU A 109 -32.34 39.47 -11.56
CA LEU A 109 -33.28 38.36 -11.38
C LEU A 109 -33.09 37.25 -12.42
N GLU A 110 -32.78 37.61 -13.67
CA GLU A 110 -32.50 36.63 -14.74
C GLU A 110 -31.21 35.85 -14.49
N LYS A 111 -30.14 36.50 -14.02
CA LYS A 111 -28.85 35.86 -13.76
C LYS A 111 -28.75 35.17 -12.41
N GLN A 112 -29.60 35.54 -11.44
CA GLN A 112 -29.64 34.92 -10.11
C GLN A 112 -29.73 33.38 -10.12
N PRO A 113 -30.63 32.72 -10.88
CA PRO A 113 -30.70 31.25 -10.89
C PRO A 113 -29.44 30.61 -11.47
N ALA A 114 -28.80 31.22 -12.48
CA ALA A 114 -27.55 30.72 -13.04
C ALA A 114 -26.41 30.82 -12.02
N TYR A 115 -26.32 31.93 -11.29
CA TYR A 115 -25.35 32.12 -10.22
C TYR A 115 -25.54 31.10 -9.08
N VAL A 116 -26.78 30.89 -8.62
CA VAL A 116 -27.07 29.90 -7.56
C VAL A 116 -26.67 28.50 -7.99
N LYS A 117 -26.95 28.11 -9.24
CA LYS A 117 -26.54 26.82 -9.79
C LYS A 117 -25.02 26.64 -9.82
N GLU A 118 -24.28 27.70 -10.16
CA GLU A 118 -22.82 27.66 -10.12
C GLU A 118 -22.28 27.57 -8.68
N LEU A 119 -22.92 28.25 -7.72
CA LEU A 119 -22.58 28.13 -6.31
C LEU A 119 -22.81 26.71 -5.78
N GLU A 120 -23.94 26.08 -6.13
CA GLU A 120 -24.22 24.68 -5.82
C GLU A 120 -23.18 23.74 -6.45
N ARG A 121 -22.73 24.03 -7.68
CA ARG A 121 -21.68 23.25 -8.33
C ARG A 121 -20.34 23.37 -7.62
N VAL A 122 -19.95 24.58 -7.20
CA VAL A 122 -18.72 24.84 -6.45
C VAL A 122 -18.75 24.15 -5.09
N THR A 123 -19.86 24.23 -4.36
CA THR A 123 -20.02 23.57 -3.06
C THR A 123 -20.01 22.04 -3.18
N ALA A 124 -20.67 21.48 -4.20
CA ALA A 124 -20.60 20.05 -4.50
C ALA A 124 -19.19 19.58 -4.87
N LEU A 125 -18.43 20.40 -5.62
CA LEU A 125 -17.03 20.09 -5.94
C LEU A 125 -16.15 20.10 -4.68
N GLN A 126 -16.34 21.09 -3.81
CA GLN A 126 -15.59 21.21 -2.56
C GLN A 126 -15.84 20.01 -1.63
N THR A 127 -17.09 19.57 -1.49
CA THR A 127 -17.41 18.38 -0.67
C THR A 127 -16.82 17.10 -1.26
N ASN A 128 -16.91 16.90 -2.58
CA ASN A 128 -16.30 15.76 -3.26
C ASN A 128 -14.78 15.72 -3.09
N LEU A 129 -14.11 16.87 -3.16
CA LEU A 129 -12.67 16.98 -2.98
C LEU A 129 -12.26 16.64 -1.55
N GLN A 130 -13.01 17.11 -0.55
CA GLN A 130 -12.81 16.74 0.86
C GLN A 130 -13.00 15.24 1.08
N LEU A 131 -14.06 14.65 0.51
CA LEU A 131 -14.29 13.19 0.59
C LEU A 131 -13.15 12.41 -0.06
N ALA A 132 -12.70 12.80 -1.25
CA ALA A 132 -11.57 12.17 -1.93
C ALA A 132 -10.29 12.24 -1.11
N ALA A 133 -10.00 13.38 -0.48
CA ALA A 133 -8.85 13.53 0.41
C ALA A 133 -8.91 12.57 1.61
N VAL A 134 -10.08 12.44 2.25
CA VAL A 134 -10.30 11.50 3.36
C VAL A 134 -10.16 10.04 2.89
N ILE A 135 -10.70 9.69 1.72
CA ILE A 135 -10.56 8.35 1.15
C ILE A 135 -9.08 8.05 0.86
N CYS A 136 -8.36 8.97 0.22
CA CYS A 136 -6.95 8.79 -0.11
C CYS A 136 -6.08 8.66 1.15
N THR A 137 -6.32 9.47 2.18
CA THR A 137 -5.57 9.39 3.45
C THR A 137 -5.84 8.07 4.18
N ASN A 138 -7.10 7.64 4.24
CA ASN A 138 -7.48 6.35 4.82
C ASN A 138 -6.88 5.17 4.03
N ALA A 139 -6.96 5.19 2.69
CA ALA A 139 -6.37 4.16 1.84
C ALA A 139 -4.86 4.07 2.02
N ARG A 140 -4.14 5.21 2.06
CA ARG A 140 -2.70 5.24 2.33
C ARG A 140 -2.37 4.68 3.71
N ARG A 141 -3.16 5.01 4.73
CA ARG A 141 -3.00 4.44 6.07
C ARG A 141 -3.17 2.93 6.08
N GLN A 142 -4.24 2.41 5.46
CA GLN A 142 -4.48 0.97 5.39
C GLN A 142 -3.38 0.23 4.60
N LEU A 143 -2.94 0.79 3.48
CA LEU A 143 -1.82 0.23 2.72
C LEU A 143 -0.53 0.22 3.53
N ARG A 144 -0.27 1.26 4.34
CA ARG A 144 0.91 1.29 5.22
C ARG A 144 0.86 0.18 6.27
N VAL A 145 -0.27 0.04 6.96
CA VAL A 145 -0.49 -1.02 7.96
C VAL A 145 -0.37 -2.41 7.32
N SER A 146 -0.99 -2.61 6.15
CA SER A 146 -0.90 -3.87 5.42
C SER A 146 0.54 -4.16 4.98
N LYS A 147 1.28 -3.16 4.50
CA LYS A 147 2.69 -3.31 4.13
C LYS A 147 3.55 -3.68 5.33
N GLU A 148 3.41 -2.99 6.45
CA GLU A 148 4.14 -3.28 7.70
C GLU A 148 3.82 -4.70 8.19
N GLY A 149 2.53 -5.04 8.34
CA GLY A 149 2.09 -6.36 8.78
C GLY A 149 2.47 -7.48 7.82
N PHE A 150 2.34 -7.25 6.50
CA PHE A 150 2.76 -8.23 5.50
C PHE A 150 4.28 -8.39 5.54
N THR A 151 5.08 -7.34 5.49
CA THR A 151 6.55 -7.46 5.44
C THR A 151 7.13 -8.06 6.71
N GLU A 152 6.72 -7.61 7.90
CA GLU A 152 7.22 -8.15 9.17
C GLU A 152 6.79 -9.60 9.36
N ALA A 153 5.51 -9.91 9.19
CA ALA A 153 5.00 -11.27 9.39
C ALA A 153 5.49 -12.23 8.30
N SER A 154 5.55 -11.81 7.03
CA SER A 154 6.01 -12.68 5.94
C SER A 154 7.52 -12.89 5.97
N LEU A 155 8.34 -11.89 6.30
CA LEU A 155 9.78 -12.09 6.50
C LEU A 155 10.04 -12.98 7.73
N GLY A 156 9.29 -12.79 8.82
CA GLY A 156 9.33 -13.67 9.99
C GLY A 156 8.97 -15.12 9.64
N LEU A 157 7.91 -15.31 8.85
CA LEU A 157 7.46 -16.62 8.39
C LEU A 157 8.48 -17.27 7.44
N LEU A 158 9.07 -16.52 6.52
CA LEU A 158 10.14 -17.00 5.63
C LEU A 158 11.40 -17.39 6.40
N ALA A 159 11.82 -16.58 7.38
CA ALA A 159 12.95 -16.91 8.24
C ALA A 159 12.69 -18.20 9.03
N ASN A 160 11.48 -18.35 9.58
CA ASN A 160 11.08 -19.56 10.29
C ASN A 160 11.03 -20.77 9.35
N GLN A 161 10.50 -20.62 8.14
CA GLN A 161 10.47 -21.67 7.13
C GLN A 161 11.89 -22.10 6.71
N ARG A 162 12.81 -21.15 6.54
CA ARG A 162 14.23 -21.45 6.26
C ARG A 162 14.87 -22.22 7.42
N ARG A 163 14.63 -21.82 8.67
CA ARG A 163 15.09 -22.57 9.86
C ARG A 163 14.51 -23.98 9.88
N ARG A 164 13.22 -24.14 9.59
CA ARG A 164 12.55 -25.44 9.50
C ARG A 164 13.16 -26.34 8.42
N GLN A 165 13.46 -25.79 7.25
CA GLN A 165 14.11 -26.54 6.15
C GLN A 165 15.50 -27.04 6.57
N LEU A 166 16.31 -26.19 7.20
CA LEU A 166 17.62 -26.57 7.72
C LEU A 166 17.52 -27.66 8.80
N LEU A 167 16.62 -27.49 9.77
CA LEU A 167 16.37 -28.48 10.82
C LEU A 167 15.86 -29.81 10.24
N THR A 168 15.01 -29.77 9.20
CA THR A 168 14.54 -30.97 8.51
C THR A 168 15.68 -31.68 7.78
N GLY A 169 16.59 -30.93 7.16
CA GLY A 169 17.80 -31.47 6.55
C GLY A 169 18.71 -32.16 7.57
N LEU A 170 18.96 -31.49 8.71
CA LEU A 170 19.75 -32.03 9.81
C LEU A 170 19.10 -33.28 10.43
N LEU A 171 17.78 -33.29 10.57
CA LEU A 171 17.05 -34.44 11.11
C LEU A 171 17.14 -35.64 10.17
N LYS A 172 17.09 -35.42 8.84
CA LYS A 172 17.30 -36.48 7.85
C LYS A 172 18.70 -37.06 7.96
N SER A 173 19.74 -36.23 8.04
CA SER A 173 21.12 -36.73 8.18
C SER A 173 21.36 -37.44 9.51
N LEU A 174 20.82 -36.91 10.62
CA LEU A 174 20.91 -37.58 11.92
C LEU A 174 20.20 -38.95 11.91
N ARG A 175 19.04 -39.06 11.23
CA ARG A 175 18.35 -40.33 11.06
C ARG A 175 19.20 -41.32 10.28
N THR A 176 19.87 -40.89 9.21
CA THR A 176 20.80 -41.74 8.44
C THR A 176 21.98 -42.22 9.28
N ILE A 177 22.55 -41.35 10.13
CA ILE A 177 23.65 -41.74 11.04
C ILE A 177 23.16 -42.80 12.03
N LYS A 178 21.97 -42.61 12.60
CA LYS A 178 21.37 -43.57 13.53
C LYS A 178 21.09 -44.92 12.85
N THR A 179 20.61 -44.93 11.60
CA THR A 179 20.42 -46.18 10.85
C THR A 179 21.75 -46.86 10.59
N LEU A 180 22.80 -46.11 10.22
CA LEU A 180 24.14 -46.66 9.98
C LEU A 180 24.76 -47.27 11.25
N GLN A 181 24.54 -46.65 12.42
CA GLN A 181 24.99 -47.21 13.69
C GLN A 181 24.24 -48.51 14.04
N ARG A 182 22.94 -48.59 13.73
CA ARG A 182 22.16 -49.82 13.96
C ARG A 182 22.58 -50.94 13.02
N THR A 183 22.91 -50.62 11.76
CA THR A 183 23.45 -51.62 10.83
C THR A 183 24.84 -52.10 11.24
N ASP A 184 25.67 -51.26 11.89
CA ASP A 184 26.97 -51.67 12.47
C ASP A 184 26.77 -52.77 13.52
N VAL A 185 25.83 -52.59 14.45
CA VAL A 185 25.48 -53.61 15.47
C VAL A 185 24.92 -54.86 14.80
N ARG A 186 24.04 -54.73 13.81
CA ARG A 186 23.45 -55.86 13.09
C ARG A 186 24.50 -56.65 12.30
N LEU A 187 25.52 -55.99 11.75
CA LEU A 187 26.63 -56.65 11.07
C LEU A 187 27.47 -57.47 12.05
N SER A 188 27.73 -56.96 13.25
CA SER A 188 28.43 -57.73 14.29
C SER A 188 27.64 -59.00 14.66
N GLU A 189 26.31 -58.91 14.80
CA GLU A 189 25.45 -60.08 15.04
C GLU A 189 25.53 -61.10 13.89
N MET A 190 25.46 -60.65 12.63
CA MET A 190 25.56 -61.54 11.46
C MET A 190 26.94 -62.19 11.31
N LEU A 191 27.99 -61.55 11.81
CA LEU A 191 29.32 -62.15 11.88
C LEU A 191 29.42 -63.25 12.96
N GLU A 192 28.75 -63.06 14.09
CA GLU A 192 28.66 -64.08 15.15
C GLU A 192 27.83 -65.30 14.71
N GLU A 193 26.84 -65.09 13.83
CA GLU A 193 25.98 -66.13 13.24
C GLU A 193 26.62 -66.86 12.02
N GLU A 194 27.87 -66.54 11.64
CA GLU A 194 28.60 -67.08 10.47
C GLU A 194 27.93 -66.82 9.09
N ASP A 195 26.93 -65.93 9.00
CA ASP A 195 26.30 -65.53 7.74
C ASP A 195 27.13 -64.44 7.03
N TYR A 196 28.29 -64.87 6.52
CA TYR A 196 29.19 -64.04 5.73
C TYR A 196 28.55 -63.44 4.45
N PRO A 197 27.77 -64.17 3.62
CA PRO A 197 27.21 -63.59 2.41
C PRO A 197 26.17 -62.49 2.71
N GLY A 198 25.32 -62.66 3.73
CA GLY A 198 24.37 -61.64 4.16
C GLY A 198 25.06 -60.38 4.72
N ALA A 199 26.12 -60.55 5.52
CA ALA A 199 26.89 -59.45 6.08
C ALA A 199 27.60 -58.62 4.99
N ILE A 200 28.12 -59.26 3.94
CA ILE A 200 28.77 -58.58 2.81
C ILE A 200 27.76 -57.72 2.03
N GLN A 201 26.56 -58.24 1.77
CA GLN A 201 25.52 -57.49 1.05
C GLN A 201 25.08 -56.25 1.84
N LEU A 202 24.83 -56.40 3.15
CA LEU A 202 24.45 -55.30 4.03
C LEU A 202 25.57 -54.24 4.13
N CYS A 203 26.85 -54.66 4.14
CA CYS A 203 27.99 -53.75 4.07
C CYS A 203 28.01 -52.91 2.79
N LEU A 204 27.78 -53.53 1.62
CA LEU A 204 27.75 -52.83 0.33
C LEU A 204 26.60 -51.82 0.25
N GLU A 205 25.44 -52.15 0.80
CA GLU A 205 24.30 -51.23 0.91
C GLU A 205 24.60 -50.06 1.85
N CYS A 206 25.24 -50.32 2.99
CA CYS A 206 25.71 -49.29 3.92
C CYS A 206 26.76 -48.37 3.30
N GLN A 207 27.68 -48.91 2.49
CA GLN A 207 28.70 -48.11 1.79
C GLN A 207 28.06 -47.19 0.73
N LYS A 208 27.09 -47.70 -0.03
CA LYS A 208 26.33 -46.90 -1.00
C LYS A 208 25.56 -45.78 -0.28
N ALA A 209 24.89 -46.09 0.83
CA ALA A 209 24.18 -45.09 1.63
C ALA A 209 25.11 -44.10 2.33
N ALA A 210 26.30 -44.50 2.78
CA ALA A 210 27.29 -43.62 3.39
C ALA A 210 27.96 -42.70 2.35
N SER A 211 28.09 -43.15 1.10
CA SER A 211 28.71 -42.39 0.02
C SER A 211 27.98 -41.08 -0.32
N THR A 212 26.65 -41.05 -0.14
CA THR A 212 25.80 -39.87 -0.31
C THR A 212 25.95 -38.84 0.82
N PHE A 213 26.52 -39.22 1.97
CA PHE A 213 26.67 -38.37 3.16
C PHE A 213 28.13 -38.12 3.60
N LYS A 214 29.09 -38.24 2.67
CA LYS A 214 30.55 -38.03 2.91
C LYS A 214 30.94 -36.65 3.49
N HIS A 215 30.03 -35.68 3.46
CA HIS A 215 30.25 -34.33 3.99
C HIS A 215 30.27 -34.28 5.54
N TYR A 216 29.83 -35.33 6.22
CA TYR A 216 29.95 -35.44 7.67
C TYR A 216 31.23 -36.19 8.06
N SER A 217 32.09 -35.55 8.85
CA SER A 217 33.36 -36.13 9.32
C SER A 217 33.20 -37.44 10.08
N CYS A 218 32.09 -37.62 10.82
CA CYS A 218 31.78 -38.85 11.55
C CYS A 218 31.46 -40.03 10.60
N ILE A 219 30.75 -39.78 9.50
CA ILE A 219 30.45 -40.80 8.49
C ILE A 219 31.72 -41.14 7.72
N ARG A 220 32.57 -40.15 7.41
CA ARG A 220 33.86 -40.37 6.76
C ARG A 220 34.79 -41.24 7.60
N TYR A 221 34.87 -41.00 8.91
CA TYR A 221 35.68 -41.81 9.82
C TYR A 221 35.19 -43.25 9.91
N SER A 222 33.88 -43.47 10.11
CA SER A 222 33.31 -44.82 10.14
C SER A 222 33.45 -45.53 8.79
N ASN A 223 33.19 -44.86 7.67
CA ASN A 223 33.33 -45.45 6.33
C ASN A 223 34.79 -45.82 6.01
N ASN A 224 35.75 -44.98 6.40
CA ASN A 224 37.18 -45.32 6.25
C ASN A 224 37.56 -46.53 7.12
N ARG A 225 37.01 -46.63 8.33
CA ARG A 225 37.18 -47.81 9.19
C ARG A 225 36.61 -49.07 8.53
N TRP A 226 35.44 -48.98 7.90
CA TRP A 226 34.81 -50.09 7.19
C TRP A 226 35.59 -50.50 5.94
N ILE A 227 36.12 -49.54 5.18
CA ILE A 227 36.97 -49.81 4.01
C ILE A 227 38.28 -50.49 4.45
N LEU A 228 38.89 -50.04 5.55
CA LEU A 228 40.07 -50.68 6.11
C LEU A 228 39.77 -52.11 6.59
N TRP A 229 38.63 -52.31 7.27
CA TRP A 229 38.18 -53.63 7.71
C TRP A 229 37.87 -54.56 6.53
N PHE A 230 37.16 -54.08 5.51
CA PHE A 230 36.89 -54.82 4.28
C PHE A 230 38.18 -55.20 3.55
N ASN A 231 39.14 -54.27 3.45
CA ASN A 231 40.44 -54.56 2.86
C ASN A 231 41.18 -55.63 3.68
N TRP A 232 41.15 -55.54 5.01
CA TRP A 232 41.73 -56.54 5.91
C TRP A 232 41.10 -57.93 5.75
N VAL A 233 39.77 -58.04 5.80
CA VAL A 233 39.06 -59.32 5.60
C VAL A 233 39.30 -59.88 4.20
N GLN A 234 39.43 -59.03 3.19
CA GLN A 234 39.77 -59.45 1.84
C GLN A 234 41.23 -59.95 1.75
N TRP A 235 42.16 -59.32 2.46
CA TRP A 235 43.54 -59.81 2.60
C TRP A 235 43.60 -61.14 3.36
N GLU A 236 42.77 -61.31 4.39
CA GLU A 236 42.70 -62.53 5.20
C GLU A 236 42.18 -63.71 4.37
N LYS A 237 41.12 -63.51 3.56
CA LYS A 237 40.67 -64.52 2.59
C LYS A 237 41.69 -64.84 1.50
N VAL A 238 42.46 -63.84 1.04
CA VAL A 238 43.56 -64.07 0.08
C VAL A 238 44.68 -64.88 0.73
N LEU A 239 44.96 -64.64 2.01
CA LEU A 239 45.93 -65.38 2.79
C LEU A 239 45.47 -66.83 3.05
N ASP A 240 44.18 -67.03 3.38
CA ASP A 240 43.56 -68.35 3.55
C ASP A 240 43.56 -69.15 2.24
N LEU A 241 43.26 -68.51 1.10
CA LEU A 241 43.33 -69.17 -0.21
C LEU A 241 44.78 -69.54 -0.58
N HIS A 242 45.76 -68.72 -0.18
CA HIS A 242 47.17 -69.02 -0.39
C HIS A 242 47.65 -70.15 0.53
N LEU A 243 47.13 -70.23 1.76
CA LEU A 243 47.39 -71.34 2.68
C LEU A 243 46.77 -72.65 2.18
N GLN A 244 45.53 -72.61 1.67
CA GLN A 244 44.84 -73.76 1.07
C GLN A 244 45.54 -74.25 -0.21
N LEU A 245 46.01 -73.35 -1.07
CA LEU A 245 46.83 -73.72 -2.22
C LEU A 245 48.17 -74.33 -1.81
N HIS A 246 48.76 -73.89 -0.70
CA HIS A 246 50.00 -74.48 -0.17
C HIS A 246 49.76 -75.88 0.45
N GLU A 247 48.59 -76.12 1.04
CA GLU A 247 48.15 -77.44 1.49
C GLU A 247 47.86 -78.38 0.31
N GLU A 248 47.17 -77.93 -0.74
CA GLU A 248 46.92 -78.74 -1.95
C GLU A 248 48.22 -79.04 -2.73
N ILE A 249 49.22 -78.15 -2.74
CA ILE A 249 50.52 -78.39 -3.36
C ILE A 249 51.35 -79.40 -2.54
N TYR A 250 51.19 -79.46 -1.22
CA TYR A 250 51.84 -80.46 -0.36
C TYR A 250 51.17 -81.84 -0.44
N ASP A 251 49.84 -81.90 -0.54
CA ASP A 251 49.10 -83.17 -0.70
C ASP A 251 49.16 -83.72 -2.14
N GLY A 252 49.17 -82.87 -3.16
CA GLY A 252 49.28 -83.26 -4.57
C GLY A 252 50.67 -83.81 -4.96
N ASN A 253 51.74 -83.36 -4.29
CA ASN A 253 53.09 -83.86 -4.54
C ASN A 253 53.38 -85.24 -3.93
N THR A 254 52.52 -85.74 -3.04
CA THR A 254 52.70 -87.08 -2.43
C THR A 254 52.12 -88.20 -3.31
N ILE A 255 51.20 -87.90 -4.24
CA ILE A 255 50.62 -88.90 -5.15
C ILE A 255 51.37 -88.98 -6.49
N PHE A 256 52.01 -87.90 -6.95
CA PHE A 256 52.74 -87.89 -8.23
C PHE A 256 54.18 -88.44 -8.16
N LEU A 257 54.78 -88.53 -6.96
CA LEU A 257 56.11 -89.14 -6.76
C LEU A 257 56.09 -90.67 -6.61
N GLY A 258 54.91 -91.31 -6.60
CA GLY A 258 54.75 -92.77 -6.48
C GLY A 258 54.72 -93.55 -7.80
N PHE A 259 54.70 -92.88 -8.97
CA PHE A 259 54.53 -93.54 -10.28
C PHE A 259 55.72 -93.39 -11.25
N VAL A 260 56.82 -92.75 -10.83
CA VAL A 260 58.01 -92.50 -11.69
C VAL A 260 59.28 -93.25 -11.20
N CYS A 261 59.19 -94.12 -10.19
CA CYS A 261 60.31 -94.96 -9.73
C CYS A 261 59.96 -96.46 -9.71
N LEU A 262 59.51 -97.00 -10.85
CA LEU A 262 59.59 -98.44 -11.12
C LEU A 262 59.93 -98.69 -12.60
N GLU A 263 61.11 -98.22 -12.99
CA GLU A 263 61.99 -98.83 -14.01
C GLU A 263 63.45 -98.49 -13.68
#